data_AF-A0ABD5LK76-F1
#
_entry.id   AF-A0ABD5LK76-F1
#
_cell.length_a   1.000
_cell.length_b   1.000
_cell.length_c   1.000
_cell.angle_alpha   90.00
_cell.angle_beta   90.00
_cell.angle_gamma   90.00
#
_symmetry.space_group_name_H-M   'P 1'
#
loop_
_entity.id
_entity.type
_entity.pdbx_description
1 polymer ?
#
loop_
_entity_poly.entity_id
_entity_poly.type
_entity_poly.pdbx_seq_one_letter_code
_entity_poly.pdbx_strand_id
1 'polypeptide(L)'
;MARPRKPTAALELKGAFKKDPQRKDARENEPVPDGAIGAPPERLSEDEAALWLELAGYGFWLTNADRLMLEIAVKLMVLFRGNALDGGGISKLITALSKLGFSPSDRSKVQAPGAKEPEADPFADFK
;
A
#
# COMPACT_ATOMS: atom_id res chain seq x y z
N MET A 1 17.85 1.32 -15.36
CA MET A 1 16.79 0.53 -14.70
C MET A 1 15.50 0.66 -15.51
N ALA A 2 14.80 -0.45 -15.76
CA ALA A 2 13.49 -0.41 -16.42
C ALA A 2 12.49 0.40 -15.56
N ARG A 3 11.65 1.20 -16.20
CA ARG A 3 10.68 2.04 -15.50
C ARG A 3 9.70 1.15 -14.72
N PRO A 4 9.43 1.43 -13.43
CA PRO A 4 8.45 0.67 -12.65
C PRO A 4 7.11 0.61 -13.37
N ARG A 5 6.49 -0.57 -13.36
CA ARG A 5 5.14 -0.72 -13.92
C ARG A 5 4.18 0.19 -13.17
N LYS A 6 3.38 0.95 -13.92
CA LYS A 6 2.33 1.78 -13.34
C LYS A 6 1.20 0.87 -12.86
N PRO A 7 0.59 1.16 -11.69
CA PRO A 7 -0.60 0.45 -11.21
C PRO A 7 -1.73 0.48 -12.23
N THR A 8 -2.54 -0.58 -12.24
CA THR A 8 -3.66 -0.77 -13.17
C THR A 8 -4.68 0.37 -13.09
N ALA A 9 -5.08 0.76 -11.89
CA ALA A 9 -5.98 1.90 -11.66
C ALA A 9 -5.41 3.22 -12.21
N ALA A 10 -4.09 3.43 -12.12
CA ALA A 10 -3.44 4.62 -12.67
C ALA A 10 -3.31 4.59 -14.21
N LEU A 11 -3.36 3.41 -14.83
CA LEU A 11 -3.41 3.24 -16.28
C LEU A 11 -4.82 3.47 -16.82
N GLU A 12 -5.83 2.99 -16.11
CA GLU A 12 -7.25 3.17 -16.42
C GLU A 12 -7.63 4.65 -16.42
N LEU A 13 -7.30 5.38 -15.35
CA LEU A 13 -7.57 6.80 -15.20
C LEU A 13 -6.90 7.66 -16.30
N LYS A 14 -5.79 7.16 -16.88
CA LYS A 14 -5.07 7.83 -17.99
C LYS A 14 -5.56 7.39 -19.37
N GLY A 15 -6.62 6.59 -19.45
CA GLY A 15 -7.15 6.05 -20.72
C GLY A 15 -6.15 5.13 -21.44
N ALA A 16 -5.17 4.56 -20.73
CA ALA A 16 -4.13 3.76 -21.36
C ALA A 16 -4.71 2.50 -22.03
N PHE A 17 -5.81 1.97 -21.50
CA PHE A 17 -6.52 0.83 -22.08
C PHE A 17 -7.34 1.18 -23.33
N LYS A 18 -7.77 2.45 -23.49
CA LYS A 18 -8.37 2.91 -24.75
C LYS A 18 -7.35 2.97 -25.89
N LYS A 19 -6.09 3.29 -25.56
CA LYS A 19 -4.98 3.37 -26.53
C LYS A 19 -4.36 2.02 -26.85
N ASP A 20 -4.31 1.12 -25.88
CA ASP A 20 -3.65 -0.19 -26.00
C ASP A 20 -4.43 -1.24 -25.18
N PRO A 21 -5.48 -1.85 -25.78
CA PRO A 21 -6.37 -2.79 -25.09
C PRO A 21 -5.65 -4.03 -24.56
N GLN A 22 -4.58 -4.48 -25.23
CA GLN A 22 -3.79 -5.65 -24.83
C GLN A 22 -3.18 -5.48 -23.42
N ARG A 23 -3.01 -4.24 -22.94
CA ARG A 23 -2.55 -3.98 -21.57
C ARG A 23 -3.58 -4.35 -20.51
N LYS A 24 -4.87 -4.29 -20.85
CA LYS A 24 -5.96 -4.69 -19.98
C LYS A 24 -6.02 -6.21 -19.88
N ASP A 25 -5.95 -6.90 -21.03
CA ASP A 25 -5.95 -8.36 -21.11
C ASP A 25 -4.76 -8.96 -20.34
N ALA A 26 -3.56 -8.38 -20.48
CA ALA A 26 -2.37 -8.81 -19.74
C ALA A 26 -2.47 -8.62 -18.21
N ARG A 27 -3.54 -8.01 -17.69
CA ARG A 27 -3.80 -7.70 -16.28
C ARG A 27 -5.15 -8.20 -15.79
N GLU A 28 -5.89 -8.95 -16.62
CA GLU A 28 -7.25 -9.43 -16.31
C GLU A 28 -7.28 -10.30 -15.04
N ASN A 29 -6.20 -11.02 -14.75
CA ASN A 29 -6.06 -11.89 -13.59
C ASN A 29 -5.12 -11.31 -12.50
N GLU A 30 -5.00 -9.99 -12.41
CA GLU A 30 -4.22 -9.36 -11.33
C GLU A 30 -4.90 -9.65 -9.98
N PRO A 31 -4.17 -10.17 -8.97
CA PRO A 31 -4.74 -10.40 -7.65
C PRO A 31 -5.24 -9.09 -7.06
N VAL A 32 -6.55 -9.03 -6.78
CA VAL A 32 -7.16 -7.91 -6.07
C VAL A 32 -7.24 -8.28 -4.60
N PRO A 33 -6.50 -7.60 -3.70
CA PRO A 33 -6.66 -7.80 -2.27
C PRO A 33 -8.07 -7.39 -1.85
N ASP A 34 -8.82 -8.31 -1.24
CA ASP A 34 -10.22 -8.12 -0.83
C ASP A 34 -10.42 -8.18 0.70
N GLY A 35 -9.40 -8.60 1.44
CA GLY A 35 -9.46 -8.81 2.89
C GLY A 35 -8.85 -7.66 3.68
N ALA A 36 -9.41 -7.41 4.87
CA ALA A 36 -8.77 -6.57 5.88
C ALA A 36 -7.44 -7.18 6.35
N ILE A 37 -6.54 -6.34 6.89
CA ILE A 37 -5.24 -6.78 7.40
C ILE A 37 -5.36 -7.92 8.42
N GLY A 38 -6.39 -7.92 9.27
CA GLY A 38 -6.67 -8.97 10.26
C GLY A 38 -5.78 -8.93 11.53
N ALA A 39 -5.95 -9.93 12.38
CA ALA A 39 -5.23 -10.08 13.66
C ALA A 39 -3.71 -10.29 13.46
N PRO A 40 -2.86 -9.88 14.42
CA PRO A 40 -1.42 -10.11 14.36
C PRO A 40 -1.10 -11.61 14.26
N PRO A 41 -0.02 -12.01 13.55
CA PRO A 41 0.47 -13.39 13.56
C PRO A 41 0.84 -13.88 14.97
N GLU A 42 0.52 -15.13 15.30
CA GLU A 42 0.79 -15.74 16.62
C GLU A 42 2.28 -15.76 17.04
N ARG A 43 3.18 -15.66 16.05
CA ARG A 43 4.63 -15.62 16.26
C ARG A 43 5.16 -14.27 16.75
N LEU A 44 4.33 -13.22 16.75
CA LEU A 44 4.73 -11.91 17.23
C LEU A 44 4.75 -11.90 18.77
N SER A 45 5.73 -11.21 19.35
CA SER A 45 5.69 -10.91 20.79
C SER A 45 4.52 -9.99 21.15
N GLU A 46 4.22 -9.83 22.43
CA GLU A 46 3.15 -8.92 22.89
C GLU A 46 3.38 -7.48 22.40
N ASP A 47 4.61 -6.98 22.50
CA ASP A 47 4.98 -5.63 22.02
C ASP A 47 4.82 -5.51 20.50
N GLU A 48 5.23 -6.53 19.76
CA GLU A 48 5.09 -6.57 18.29
C GLU A 48 3.61 -6.65 17.88
N ALA A 49 2.80 -7.43 18.59
CA ALA A 49 1.36 -7.56 18.34
C ALA A 49 0.60 -6.26 18.67
N ALA A 50 0.94 -5.58 19.76
CA ALA A 50 0.39 -4.27 20.08
C ALA A 50 0.72 -3.25 18.98
N LEU A 51 1.97 -3.24 18.51
CA LEU A 51 2.41 -2.36 17.44
C LEU A 51 1.78 -2.69 16.08
N TRP A 52 1.52 -3.96 15.79
CA TRP A 52 0.76 -4.37 14.61
C TRP A 52 -0.62 -3.71 14.57
N LEU A 53 -1.35 -3.77 15.70
CA LEU A 53 -2.67 -3.16 15.83
C LEU A 53 -2.59 -1.64 15.73
N GLU A 54 -1.57 -1.03 16.33
CA GLU A 54 -1.32 0.43 16.23
C GLU A 54 -1.14 0.87 14.77
N LEU A 55 -0.22 0.21 14.04
CA LEU A 55 0.06 0.54 12.64
C LEU A 55 -1.14 0.24 11.72
N ALA A 56 -1.85 -0.87 11.96
CA ALA A 56 -3.09 -1.19 11.25
C ALA A 56 -4.18 -0.13 11.49
N GLY A 57 -4.26 0.43 12.70
CA GLY A 57 -5.18 1.51 13.05
C GLY A 57 -4.86 2.82 12.31
N TYR A 58 -3.57 3.15 12.16
CA TYR A 58 -3.16 4.33 11.36
C TYR A 58 -3.34 4.11 9.85
N GLY A 59 -3.06 2.89 9.38
CA GLY A 59 -3.12 2.49 7.98
C GLY A 59 -4.44 1.81 7.62
N PHE A 60 -5.57 2.51 7.75
CA PHE A 60 -6.90 1.94 7.48
C PHE A 60 -7.11 1.42 6.04
N TRP A 61 -6.21 1.77 5.12
CA TRP A 61 -6.20 1.29 3.73
C TRP A 61 -5.47 -0.04 3.53
N LEU A 62 -4.77 -0.55 4.55
CA LEU A 62 -3.99 -1.78 4.45
C LEU A 62 -4.91 -3.01 4.32
N THR A 63 -4.45 -3.96 3.52
CA THR A 63 -5.18 -5.18 3.17
C THR A 63 -4.44 -6.43 3.63
N ASN A 64 -5.06 -7.59 3.52
CA ASN A 64 -4.44 -8.88 3.79
C ASN A 64 -3.13 -9.12 3.00
N ALA A 65 -2.98 -8.50 1.83
CA ALA A 65 -1.76 -8.58 1.01
C ALA A 65 -0.57 -7.84 1.64
N ASP A 66 -0.82 -6.85 2.49
CA ASP A 66 0.21 -6.03 3.12
C ASP A 66 0.82 -6.68 4.37
N ARG A 67 0.24 -7.78 4.86
CA ARG A 67 0.61 -8.45 6.12
C ARG A 67 2.11 -8.72 6.26
N LEU A 68 2.77 -9.21 5.21
CA LEU A 68 4.20 -9.51 5.25
C LEU A 68 5.06 -8.25 5.38
N MET A 69 4.69 -7.18 4.66
CA MET A 69 5.41 -5.92 4.74
C MET A 69 5.15 -5.22 6.08
N LEU A 70 3.92 -5.31 6.59
CA LEU A 70 3.56 -4.81 7.91
C LEU A 70 4.36 -5.51 9.02
N GLU A 71 4.53 -6.83 8.93
CA GLU A 71 5.34 -7.58 9.91
C GLU A 71 6.80 -7.09 9.96
N ILE A 72 7.40 -6.87 8.80
CA ILE A 72 8.77 -6.32 8.71
C ILE A 72 8.83 -4.92 9.34
N ALA A 73 7.84 -4.07 9.04
CA ALA A 73 7.75 -2.73 9.61
C ALA A 73 7.59 -2.77 11.14
N VAL A 74 6.75 -3.66 11.67
CA VAL A 74 6.56 -3.88 13.11
C VAL A 74 7.88 -4.24 13.78
N LYS A 75 8.59 -5.27 13.28
CA LYS A 75 9.86 -5.71 13.88
C LYS A 75 10.93 -4.62 13.89
N LEU A 76 11.06 -3.89 12.77
CA LEU A 76 11.99 -2.77 12.69
C LEU A 76 11.59 -1.62 13.61
N MET A 77 10.31 -1.33 13.75
CA MET A 77 9.82 -0.25 14.59
C MET A 77 9.96 -0.57 16.09
N VAL A 78 9.80 -1.83 16.52
CA VAL A 78 10.13 -2.25 17.89
C VAL A 78 11.61 -2.00 18.19
N LEU A 79 12.52 -2.42 17.31
CA LEU A 79 13.96 -2.15 17.47
C LEU A 79 14.27 -0.65 17.49
N PHE A 80 13.58 0.14 16.66
CA PHE A 80 13.73 1.59 16.62
C PHE A 80 13.31 2.24 17.94
N ARG A 81 12.11 1.89 18.45
CA ARG A 81 11.61 2.39 19.74
C ARG A 81 12.48 1.93 20.92
N GLY A 82 13.12 0.77 20.80
CA GLY A 82 14.09 0.25 21.77
C GLY A 82 15.52 0.82 21.65
N ASN A 83 15.77 1.80 20.76
CA ASN A 83 17.11 2.35 20.49
C ASN A 83 18.17 1.29 20.08
N ALA A 84 17.73 0.16 19.54
CA ALA A 84 18.59 -0.95 19.12
C ALA A 84 18.78 -0.99 17.59
N LEU A 85 18.09 -0.11 16.86
CA LEU A 85 18.16 -0.06 15.41
C LEU A 85 19.30 0.86 14.93
N ASP A 86 20.16 0.33 14.07
CA ASP A 86 21.26 1.08 13.47
C ASP A 86 20.78 1.99 12.31
N GLY A 87 21.66 2.85 11.81
CA GLY A 87 21.31 3.77 10.71
C GLY A 87 20.86 3.05 9.43
N GLY A 88 21.41 1.86 9.16
CA GLY A 88 20.97 1.01 8.05
C GLY A 88 19.55 0.49 8.27
N GLY A 89 19.24 0.05 9.48
CA GLY A 89 17.91 -0.35 9.91
C GLY A 89 16.88 0.78 9.84
N ILE A 90 17.24 2.00 10.28
CA ILE A 90 16.37 3.19 10.17
C ILE A 90 15.99 3.45 8.71
N SER A 91 16.97 3.37 7.79
CA SER A 91 16.73 3.53 6.36
C SER A 91 15.76 2.47 5.81
N LYS A 92 15.88 1.22 6.28
CA LYS A 92 14.96 0.12 5.91
C LYS A 92 13.56 0.34 6.49
N LEU A 93 13.45 0.83 7.71
CA LEU A 93 12.18 1.14 8.35
C LEU A 93 11.42 2.22 7.57
N ILE A 94 12.08 3.34 7.25
CA ILE A 94 11.49 4.42 6.43
C ILE A 94 11.02 3.86 5.08
N THR A 95 11.81 2.98 4.46
CA THR A 95 11.44 2.34 3.20
C THR A 95 10.21 1.45 3.34
N ALA A 96 10.12 0.64 4.40
CA ALA A 96 8.97 -0.23 4.66
C ALA A 96 7.69 0.61 4.87
N LEU A 97 7.77 1.66 5.68
CA LEU A 97 6.66 2.58 5.94
C LEU A 97 6.21 3.33 4.67
N SER A 98 7.15 3.75 3.83
CA SER A 98 6.86 4.37 2.53
C SER A 98 6.11 3.43 1.60
N LYS A 99 6.53 2.15 1.52
CA LYS A 99 5.85 1.12 0.73
C LYS A 99 4.43 0.82 1.21
N LEU A 100 4.19 0.91 2.51
CA LEU A 100 2.86 0.77 3.13
C LEU A 100 2.01 2.04 3.04
N GLY A 101 2.54 3.14 2.46
CA GLY A 101 1.78 4.36 2.27
C GLY A 101 1.72 5.31 3.48
N PHE A 102 2.58 5.13 4.50
CA PHE A 102 2.51 5.98 5.70
C PHE A 102 3.04 7.42 5.50
N SER A 103 3.83 7.66 4.46
CA SER A 103 4.32 9.02 4.13
C SER A 103 3.23 9.85 3.41
N PRO A 104 3.19 11.19 3.59
CA PRO A 104 2.21 12.04 2.89
C PRO A 104 2.23 11.87 1.37
N SER A 105 3.42 11.81 0.77
CA SER A 105 3.60 11.61 -0.66
C SER A 105 3.11 10.23 -1.12
N ASP A 106 3.23 9.21 -0.29
CA ASP A 106 2.79 7.86 -0.63
C ASP A 106 1.30 7.66 -0.39
N ARG A 107 0.70 8.33 0.62
CA ARG A 107 -0.77 8.38 0.79
C ARG A 107 -1.46 8.88 -0.47
N SER A 108 -0.87 9.85 -1.18
CA SER A 108 -1.43 10.35 -2.46
C SER A 108 -1.55 9.29 -3.56
N LYS A 109 -0.84 8.17 -3.41
CA LYS A 109 -0.81 7.04 -4.36
C LYS A 109 -1.64 5.84 -3.89
N VAL A 110 -2.09 5.86 -2.63
CA VAL A 110 -2.91 4.81 -2.04
C VAL A 110 -4.35 4.99 -2.50
N GLN A 111 -4.97 3.91 -2.97
CA GLN A 111 -6.42 3.87 -3.17
C GLN A 111 -7.03 3.14 -1.98
N ALA A 112 -7.70 3.88 -1.11
CA ALA A 112 -8.34 3.30 0.06
C ALA A 112 -9.63 2.55 -0.34
N PRO A 113 -9.96 1.42 0.31
CA PRO A 113 -11.25 0.77 0.14
C PRO A 113 -12.40 1.77 0.42
N GLY A 114 -13.30 1.94 -0.55
CA GLY A 114 -14.43 2.88 -0.44
C GLY A 114 -14.14 4.31 -0.90
N ALA A 115 -12.96 4.60 -1.46
CA ALA A 115 -12.73 5.84 -2.20
C ALA A 115 -13.75 5.94 -3.35
N LYS A 116 -14.62 6.96 -3.31
CA LYS A 116 -15.56 7.23 -4.39
C LYS A 116 -14.76 7.44 -5.68
N GLU A 117 -15.17 6.76 -6.75
CA GLU A 117 -14.70 7.13 -8.08
C GLU A 117 -14.98 8.63 -8.29
N PRO A 118 -14.02 9.40 -8.81
CA PRO A 118 -14.26 10.80 -9.10
C PRO A 118 -15.49 10.89 -10.01
N GLU A 119 -16.50 11.68 -9.61
CA GLU A 119 -17.68 11.96 -10.42
C GLU A 119 -17.22 12.34 -11.83
N ALA A 120 -17.83 11.72 -12.85
CA ALA A 120 -17.53 12.00 -14.24
C ALA A 120 -17.63 13.51 -14.47
N ASP A 121 -16.59 14.10 -15.05
CA ASP A 121 -16.55 15.53 -15.34
C ASP A 121 -17.79 15.90 -16.17
N PRO A 122 -18.69 16.75 -15.66
CA PRO A 122 -19.93 17.12 -16.36
C PRO A 122 -19.67 17.86 -17.68
N PHE A 123 -18.42 18.25 -17.97
CA PHE A 123 -18.00 18.86 -19.21
C PHE A 123 -17.25 17.91 -20.16
N ALA A 124 -17.10 16.62 -19.82
CA ALA A 124 -16.39 15.65 -20.66
C ALA A 124 -17.00 15.46 -22.05
N ASP A 125 -18.31 15.68 -22.19
CA ASP A 125 -19.07 15.52 -23.43
C ASP A 125 -19.15 16.80 -24.28
N PHE A 126 -18.66 17.94 -23.79
CA PHE A 126 -18.56 19.18 -24.55
C PHE A 126 -17.19 19.26 -25.24
N LYS A 127 -17.01 18.52 -26.35
CA LYS A 127 -15.88 18.68 -27.27
C LYS A 127 -16.30 18.65 -28.73
#